data_AF-A0A928T9F9-F1
#
_entry.id   AF-A0A928T9F9-F1
#
_cell.length_a   1.000
_cell.length_b   1.000
_cell.length_c   1.000
_cell.angle_alpha   90.00
_cell.angle_beta   90.00
_cell.angle_gamma   90.00
#
_symmetry.space_group_name_H-M   'P 1'
#
loop_
_entity.id
_entity.type
_entity.pdbx_description
1 polymer ?
#
loop_
_entity_poly.entity_id
_entity_poly.type
_entity_poly.pdbx_seq_one_letter_code
_entity_poly.pdbx_strand_id
1 'polypeptide(L)'
;MKSDDNPLSKAQVAALGALATEAFAWQDKHDLLDLPAEVASDTKANRMKFWRQRVRAQVTGFTELSDCRQRHYRRLKSKLLELAGRAGEAFDTNLREERAAAAHTPAGAALLREMWQIAKVAGFGPGYIKAIISDKWGTSDVNDLSLGQLRGLIGQIRRRADSKLKKIAADKGAEGGLPDAGNIPF
;
A
#
# COMPACT_ATOMS: atom_id res chain seq x y z
N MET A 1 16.74 -5.25 -19.31
CA MET A 1 15.91 -4.51 -18.32
C MET A 1 14.79 -3.83 -19.08
N LYS A 2 13.51 -4.07 -18.74
CA LYS A 2 12.42 -3.27 -19.32
C LYS A 2 12.48 -1.91 -18.62
N SER A 3 12.69 -0.84 -19.37
CA SER A 3 12.68 0.53 -18.82
C SER A 3 11.31 0.81 -18.21
N ASP A 4 11.29 1.47 -17.05
CA ASP A 4 10.07 1.86 -16.33
C ASP A 4 9.17 2.80 -17.13
N ASP A 5 9.75 3.46 -18.13
CA ASP A 5 9.05 4.35 -19.07
C ASP A 5 8.53 3.63 -20.32
N ASN A 6 8.77 2.32 -20.45
CA ASN A 6 8.22 1.55 -21.56
C ASN A 6 6.68 1.46 -21.45
N PRO A 7 5.97 1.32 -22.59
CA PRO A 7 4.55 1.01 -22.59
C PRO A 7 4.24 -0.29 -21.83
N LEU A 8 3.00 -0.40 -21.35
CA LEU A 8 2.47 -1.66 -20.83
C LEU A 8 2.48 -2.74 -21.92
N SER A 9 2.84 -3.96 -21.56
CA SER A 9 2.75 -5.10 -22.48
C SER A 9 1.28 -5.48 -22.72
N LYS A 10 0.99 -6.13 -23.85
CA LYS A 10 -0.38 -6.58 -24.19
C LYS A 10 -1.00 -7.42 -23.07
N ALA A 11 -0.22 -8.32 -22.46
CA ALA A 11 -0.69 -9.15 -21.34
C ALA A 11 -1.07 -8.33 -20.10
N GLN A 12 -0.29 -7.29 -19.78
CA GLN A 12 -0.58 -6.39 -18.66
C GLN A 12 -1.84 -5.56 -18.92
N VAL A 13 -2.01 -5.06 -20.15
CA VAL A 13 -3.23 -4.32 -20.53
C VAL A 13 -4.46 -5.22 -20.41
N ALA A 14 -4.40 -6.45 -20.91
CA ALA A 14 -5.49 -7.41 -20.79
C ALA A 14 -5.84 -7.74 -19.33
N ALA A 15 -4.82 -7.97 -18.49
CA ALA A 15 -5.00 -8.24 -17.06
C ALA A 15 -5.67 -7.07 -16.32
N LEU A 16 -5.21 -5.83 -16.56
CA LEU A 16 -5.84 -4.64 -16.01
C LEU A 16 -7.28 -4.46 -16.50
N GLY A 17 -7.56 -4.75 -17.77
CA GLY A 17 -8.90 -4.69 -18.34
C GLY A 17 -9.87 -5.66 -17.66
N ALA A 18 -9.44 -6.91 -17.43
CA ALA A 18 -10.22 -7.92 -16.73
C ALA A 18 -10.50 -7.52 -15.27
N LEU A 19 -9.45 -7.13 -14.53
CA LEU A 19 -9.58 -6.66 -13.15
C LEU A 19 -10.46 -5.42 -13.03
N ALA A 20 -10.40 -4.50 -13.99
CA ALA A 20 -11.28 -3.33 -14.01
C ALA A 20 -12.74 -3.70 -14.26
N THR A 21 -13.02 -4.78 -14.99
CA THR A 21 -14.40 -5.31 -15.12
C THR A 21 -14.89 -5.89 -13.80
N GLU A 22 -14.07 -6.71 -13.16
CA GLU A 22 -14.38 -7.34 -11.87
C GLU A 22 -14.62 -6.28 -10.78
N ALA A 23 -13.69 -5.33 -10.65
CA ALA A 23 -13.78 -4.25 -9.68
C ALA A 23 -15.02 -3.38 -9.89
N PHE A 24 -15.34 -3.01 -11.14
CA PHE A 24 -16.56 -2.26 -11.43
C PHE A 24 -17.82 -3.03 -11.01
N ALA A 25 -17.90 -4.33 -11.34
CA ALA A 25 -19.04 -5.15 -10.97
C ALA A 25 -19.20 -5.29 -9.44
N TRP A 26 -18.09 -5.41 -8.72
CA TRP A 26 -18.10 -5.46 -7.25
C TRP A 26 -18.60 -4.14 -6.65
N GLN A 27 -18.08 -3.01 -7.14
CA GLN A 27 -18.48 -1.67 -6.67
C GLN A 27 -19.94 -1.35 -7.00
N ASP A 28 -20.41 -1.69 -8.21
CA ASP A 28 -21.82 -1.54 -8.64
C ASP A 28 -22.76 -2.38 -7.76
N LYS A 29 -22.37 -3.63 -7.45
CA LYS A 29 -23.15 -4.51 -6.57
C LYS A 29 -23.28 -3.98 -5.13
N HIS A 30 -22.28 -3.24 -4.66
CA HIS A 30 -22.24 -2.70 -3.30
C HIS A 30 -22.63 -1.22 -3.21
N ASP A 31 -23.10 -0.63 -4.31
CA ASP A 31 -23.49 0.79 -4.39
C ASP A 31 -22.38 1.77 -3.98
N LEU A 32 -21.14 1.45 -4.37
CA LEU A 32 -19.93 2.21 -4.05
C LEU A 32 -19.40 3.02 -5.24
N LEU A 33 -20.14 3.03 -6.36
CA LEU A 33 -19.77 3.79 -7.55
C LEU A 33 -19.96 5.30 -7.34
N ASP A 34 -18.85 5.99 -7.11
CA ASP A 34 -18.82 7.45 -7.11
C ASP A 34 -18.84 7.99 -8.56
N LEU A 35 -20.05 8.19 -9.09
CA LEU A 35 -20.33 8.72 -10.42
C LEU A 35 -21.12 10.05 -10.33
N PRO A 36 -20.80 11.06 -11.15
CA PRO A 36 -21.64 12.24 -11.31
C PRO A 36 -23.07 11.84 -11.71
N ALA A 37 -24.08 12.63 -11.29
CA ALA A 37 -25.49 12.33 -11.50
C ALA A 37 -25.82 12.11 -12.99
N GLU A 38 -25.18 12.89 -13.87
CA GLU A 38 -25.35 12.84 -15.32
C GLU A 38 -24.86 11.51 -15.92
N VAL A 39 -23.86 10.89 -15.30
CA VAL A 39 -23.29 9.60 -15.72
C VAL A 39 -23.99 8.45 -15.02
N ALA A 40 -24.44 8.62 -13.77
CA ALA A 40 -25.10 7.60 -12.96
C ALA A 40 -26.39 7.07 -13.62
N SER A 41 -27.11 7.90 -14.37
CA SER A 41 -28.30 7.52 -15.14
C SER A 41 -28.02 6.99 -16.55
N ASP A 42 -26.76 6.91 -16.97
CA ASP A 42 -26.35 6.48 -18.31
C ASP A 42 -26.25 4.93 -18.41
N THR A 43 -26.04 4.44 -19.62
CA THR A 43 -25.78 3.04 -19.95
C THR A 43 -24.64 2.48 -19.11
N LYS A 44 -24.72 1.18 -18.78
CA LYS A 44 -23.67 0.47 -18.03
C LYS A 44 -22.30 0.60 -18.70
N ALA A 45 -22.24 0.62 -20.03
CA ALA A 45 -21.01 0.80 -20.79
C ALA A 45 -20.38 2.18 -20.56
N ASN A 46 -21.17 3.25 -20.57
CA ASN A 46 -20.68 4.61 -20.32
C ASN A 46 -20.28 4.81 -18.86
N ARG A 47 -21.08 4.31 -17.90
CA ARG A 47 -20.73 4.30 -16.47
C ARG A 47 -19.39 3.63 -16.22
N MET A 48 -19.21 2.44 -16.79
CA MET A 48 -17.97 1.68 -16.69
C MET A 48 -16.78 2.40 -17.33
N LYS A 49 -16.97 2.99 -18.52
CA LYS A 49 -15.92 3.75 -19.20
C LYS A 49 -15.47 4.94 -18.36
N PHE A 50 -16.42 5.75 -17.88
CA PHE A 50 -16.15 6.92 -17.05
C PHE A 50 -15.46 6.53 -15.74
N TRP A 51 -15.99 5.52 -15.04
CA TRP A 51 -15.40 5.01 -13.80
C TRP A 51 -13.95 4.56 -14.00
N ARG A 52 -13.67 3.81 -15.07
CA ARG A 52 -12.32 3.34 -15.41
C ARG A 52 -11.35 4.49 -15.71
N GLN A 53 -11.82 5.55 -16.35
CA GLN A 53 -10.99 6.74 -16.62
C GLN A 53 -10.69 7.48 -15.32
N ARG A 54 -11.68 7.63 -14.42
CA ARG A 54 -11.52 8.26 -13.11
C ARG A 54 -10.54 7.51 -12.22
N VAL A 55 -10.70 6.19 -12.05
CA VAL A 55 -9.80 5.35 -11.25
C VAL A 55 -8.36 5.44 -11.78
N ARG A 56 -8.19 5.44 -13.10
CA ARG A 56 -6.87 5.54 -13.72
C ARG A 56 -6.23 6.90 -13.48
N ALA A 57 -6.99 7.97 -13.69
CA ALA A 57 -6.52 9.34 -13.45
C ALA A 57 -6.11 9.54 -11.98
N GLN A 58 -6.87 8.98 -11.03
CA GLN A 58 -6.52 9.03 -9.60
C GLN A 58 -5.20 8.33 -9.28
N VAL A 59 -4.88 7.24 -9.98
CA VAL A 59 -3.70 6.41 -9.68
C VAL A 59 -2.46 6.85 -10.46
N THR A 60 -2.64 7.34 -11.68
CA THR A 60 -1.53 7.58 -12.64
C THR A 60 -1.48 9.00 -13.19
N GLY A 61 -2.52 9.81 -12.99
CA GLY A 61 -2.69 11.11 -13.65
C GLY A 61 -3.19 11.02 -15.10
N PHE A 62 -3.38 9.81 -15.66
CA PHE A 62 -3.81 9.61 -17.04
C PHE A 62 -5.19 8.97 -17.12
N THR A 63 -6.01 9.42 -18.08
CA THR A 63 -7.32 8.84 -18.37
C THR A 63 -7.22 7.60 -19.27
N GLU A 64 -6.22 7.55 -20.16
CA GLU A 64 -6.02 6.48 -21.13
C GLU A 64 -4.89 5.50 -20.73
N LEU A 65 -5.04 4.23 -21.15
CA LEU A 65 -4.15 3.12 -20.77
C LEU A 65 -2.90 3.12 -21.66
N SER A 66 -3.03 3.66 -22.88
CA SER A 66 -1.94 3.91 -23.82
C SER A 66 -0.85 4.82 -23.24
N ASP A 67 -1.26 5.76 -22.37
CA ASP A 67 -0.37 6.73 -21.75
C ASP A 67 0.29 6.16 -20.49
N CYS A 68 -0.19 5.02 -20.01
CA CYS A 68 0.39 4.35 -18.87
C CYS A 68 1.68 3.60 -19.24
N ARG A 69 2.69 3.73 -18.38
CA ARG A 69 3.99 3.07 -18.51
C ARG A 69 4.13 1.92 -17.51
N GLN A 70 5.20 1.14 -17.64
CA GLN A 70 5.51 0.01 -16.75
C GLN A 70 5.46 0.42 -15.26
N ARG A 71 5.99 1.61 -14.92
CA ARG A 71 5.95 2.16 -13.56
C ARG A 71 4.53 2.30 -12.96
N HIS A 72 3.50 2.44 -13.80
CA HIS A 72 2.11 2.60 -13.34
C HIS A 72 1.39 1.26 -13.12
N TYR A 73 1.88 0.17 -13.72
CA TYR A 73 1.20 -1.12 -13.73
C TYR A 73 0.85 -1.61 -12.33
N ARG A 74 1.81 -1.55 -11.40
CA ARG A 74 1.65 -2.02 -10.02
C ARG A 74 0.55 -1.27 -9.28
N ARG A 75 0.61 0.06 -9.32
CA ARG A 75 -0.32 0.93 -8.61
C ARG A 75 -1.74 0.71 -9.12
N LEU A 76 -1.91 0.59 -10.45
CA LEU A 76 -3.20 0.29 -11.05
C LEU A 76 -3.72 -1.09 -10.64
N LYS A 77 -2.89 -2.12 -10.73
CA LYS A 77 -3.28 -3.48 -10.35
C LYS A 77 -3.70 -3.55 -8.88
N SER A 78 -2.91 -2.97 -7.98
CA SER A 78 -3.20 -2.94 -6.55
C SER A 78 -4.52 -2.23 -6.25
N LYS A 79 -4.75 -1.04 -6.85
CA LYS A 79 -6.00 -0.30 -6.66
C LYS A 79 -7.21 -1.07 -7.18
N LEU A 80 -7.09 -1.74 -8.32
CA LEU A 80 -8.19 -2.55 -8.86
C LEU A 80 -8.49 -3.78 -7.99
N LEU A 81 -7.49 -4.44 -7.41
CA LEU A 81 -7.70 -5.53 -6.46
C LEU A 81 -8.39 -5.06 -5.18
N GLU A 82 -7.97 -3.91 -4.64
CA GLU A 82 -8.64 -3.27 -3.50
C GLU A 82 -10.12 -2.98 -3.82
N LEU A 83 -10.40 -2.36 -4.97
CA LEU A 83 -11.75 -2.03 -5.42
C LEU A 83 -12.60 -3.27 -5.76
N ALA A 84 -11.99 -4.41 -6.05
CA ALA A 84 -12.68 -5.69 -6.22
C ALA A 84 -12.98 -6.40 -4.89
N GLY A 85 -12.78 -5.75 -3.73
CA GLY A 85 -12.95 -6.36 -2.41
C GLY A 85 -11.82 -7.31 -2.02
N ARG A 86 -10.74 -7.36 -2.78
CA ARG A 86 -9.57 -8.24 -2.57
C ARG A 86 -8.41 -7.46 -1.95
N ALA A 87 -8.71 -6.65 -0.93
CA ALA A 87 -7.73 -5.80 -0.25
C ALA A 87 -6.56 -6.61 0.36
N GLY A 88 -6.83 -7.83 0.84
CA GLY A 88 -5.77 -8.76 1.30
C GLY A 88 -4.81 -9.18 0.19
N GLU A 89 -5.31 -9.45 -1.01
CA GLU A 89 -4.46 -9.78 -2.16
C GLU A 89 -3.74 -8.56 -2.74
N ALA A 90 -4.36 -7.38 -2.66
CA ALA A 90 -3.69 -6.12 -2.99
C ALA A 90 -2.50 -5.89 -2.04
N PHE A 91 -2.68 -6.17 -0.75
CA PHE A 91 -1.62 -6.14 0.26
C PHE A 91 -0.53 -7.18 -0.02
N ASP A 92 -0.88 -8.44 -0.26
CA ASP A 92 0.10 -9.51 -0.52
C ASP A 92 0.85 -9.31 -1.85
N THR A 93 0.19 -8.75 -2.87
CA THR A 93 0.82 -8.38 -4.14
C THR A 93 1.82 -7.26 -3.93
N ASN A 94 1.43 -6.21 -3.19
CA ASN A 94 2.34 -5.13 -2.83
C ASN A 94 3.52 -5.68 -2.02
N LEU A 95 3.28 -6.50 -1.00
CA LEU A 95 4.33 -7.09 -0.16
C LEU A 95 5.29 -7.99 -0.96
N ARG A 96 4.79 -8.83 -1.86
CA ARG A 96 5.62 -9.71 -2.71
C ARG A 96 6.45 -8.90 -3.70
N GLU A 97 5.88 -7.85 -4.27
CA GLU A 97 6.54 -7.03 -5.28
C GLU A 97 7.47 -5.96 -4.65
N GLU A 98 7.19 -5.52 -3.41
CA GLU A 98 8.09 -4.77 -2.52
C GLU A 98 9.31 -5.61 -2.15
N ARG A 99 9.11 -6.91 -1.83
CA ARG A 99 10.22 -7.87 -1.64
C ARG A 99 11.08 -8.00 -2.89
N ALA A 100 10.47 -7.95 -4.08
CA ALA A 100 11.18 -8.00 -5.35
C ALA A 100 11.91 -6.68 -5.68
N ALA A 101 11.35 -5.52 -5.34
CA ALA A 101 12.00 -4.22 -5.51
C ALA A 101 13.16 -4.02 -4.51
N ALA A 102 12.99 -4.48 -3.27
CA ALA A 102 14.02 -4.44 -2.24
C ALA A 102 15.18 -5.43 -2.50
N ALA A 103 15.06 -6.30 -3.50
CA ALA A 103 16.14 -7.19 -3.94
C ALA A 103 17.35 -6.44 -4.55
N HIS A 104 17.25 -5.11 -4.77
CA HIS A 104 18.36 -4.32 -5.28
C HIS A 104 19.35 -3.80 -4.22
N THR A 105 19.11 -4.01 -2.91
CA THR A 105 20.18 -4.23 -1.92
C THR A 105 19.68 -5.08 -0.74
N PRO A 106 20.34 -6.21 -0.39
CA PRO A 106 19.94 -7.09 0.72
C PRO A 106 19.75 -6.38 2.07
N ALA A 107 20.50 -5.30 2.31
CA ALA A 107 20.45 -4.51 3.53
C ALA A 107 19.17 -3.67 3.67
N GLY A 108 18.68 -3.06 2.58
CA GLY A 108 17.45 -2.25 2.61
C GLY A 108 16.20 -3.09 2.87
N ALA A 109 16.14 -4.29 2.31
CA ALA A 109 15.04 -5.23 2.52
C ALA A 109 14.92 -5.71 3.97
N ALA A 110 16.06 -6.03 4.59
CA ALA A 110 16.10 -6.44 6.00
C ALA A 110 15.63 -5.30 6.92
N LEU A 111 16.09 -4.08 6.65
CA LEU A 111 15.73 -2.87 7.38
C LEU A 111 14.22 -2.55 7.27
N LEU A 112 13.63 -2.65 6.08
CA LEU A 112 12.19 -2.46 5.90
C LEU A 112 11.37 -3.52 6.63
N ARG A 113 11.79 -4.79 6.60
CA ARG A 113 11.13 -5.87 7.37
C ARG A 113 11.15 -5.59 8.87
N GLU A 114 12.31 -5.20 9.38
CA GLU A 114 12.50 -4.82 10.77
C GLU A 114 11.60 -3.64 11.16
N MET A 115 11.55 -2.60 10.32
CA MET A 115 10.69 -1.43 10.52
C MET A 115 9.22 -1.82 10.71
N TRP A 116 8.69 -2.61 9.77
CA TRP A 116 7.28 -2.99 9.76
C TRP A 116 6.94 -3.93 10.92
N GLN A 117 7.86 -4.82 11.29
CA GLN A 117 7.66 -5.69 12.44
C GLN A 117 7.55 -4.89 13.75
N ILE A 118 8.46 -3.93 13.95
CA ILE A 118 8.46 -3.07 15.14
C ILE A 118 7.20 -2.20 15.19
N ALA A 119 6.81 -1.64 14.05
CA ALA A 119 5.58 -0.85 13.93
C ALA A 119 4.34 -1.69 14.27
N LYS A 120 4.26 -2.92 13.76
CA LYS A 120 3.16 -3.85 14.05
C LYS A 120 3.06 -4.16 15.55
N VAL A 121 4.18 -4.50 16.19
CA VAL A 121 4.22 -4.81 17.64
C VAL A 121 3.77 -3.61 18.47
N ALA A 122 4.15 -2.40 18.09
CA ALA A 122 3.74 -1.17 18.78
C ALA A 122 2.34 -0.66 18.39
N GLY A 123 1.63 -1.35 17.48
CA GLY A 123 0.32 -0.92 16.97
C GLY A 123 0.39 0.42 16.21
N PHE A 124 1.48 0.67 15.49
CA PHE A 124 1.59 1.79 14.57
C PHE A 124 1.09 1.39 13.18
N GLY A 125 0.05 2.08 12.72
CA GLY A 125 -0.49 1.87 11.37
C GLY A 125 0.40 2.50 10.28
N PRO A 126 0.22 2.09 9.01
CA PRO A 126 0.97 2.65 7.87
C PRO A 126 0.85 4.18 7.74
N GLY A 127 -0.31 4.76 8.08
CA GLY A 127 -0.52 6.21 8.07
C GLY A 127 0.42 6.96 9.03
N TYR A 128 0.77 6.35 10.16
CA TYR A 128 1.72 6.91 11.12
C TYR A 128 3.14 6.99 10.55
N ILE A 129 3.57 5.94 9.85
CA ILE A 129 4.88 5.92 9.20
C ILE A 129 4.91 6.94 8.05
N LYS A 130 3.87 6.98 7.21
CA LYS A 130 3.74 7.98 6.13
C LYS A 130 3.78 9.41 6.65
N ALA A 131 3.14 9.69 7.79
CA ALA A 131 3.19 11.01 8.42
C ALA A 131 4.62 11.39 8.84
N ILE A 132 5.39 10.46 9.42
CA ILE A 132 6.79 10.72 9.78
C ILE A 132 7.65 10.98 8.54
N ILE A 133 7.44 10.21 7.47
CA ILE A 133 8.20 10.37 6.23
C ILE A 133 7.89 11.73 5.60
N SER A 134 6.60 12.09 5.54
CA SER A 134 6.14 13.36 4.96
C SER A 134 6.64 14.57 5.73
N ASP A 135 6.60 14.49 7.07
CA ASP A 135 7.10 15.53 7.97
C ASP A 135 8.61 15.77 7.80
N LYS A 136 9.39 14.69 7.64
CA LYS A 136 10.86 14.79 7.62
C LYS A 136 11.48 15.02 6.26
N TRP A 137 10.89 14.44 5.22
CA TRP A 137 11.52 14.35 3.90
C TRP A 137 10.62 14.82 2.77
N GLY A 138 9.42 15.33 3.07
CA GLY A 138 8.51 15.88 2.07
C GLY A 138 7.94 14.85 1.09
N THR A 139 8.17 13.55 1.33
CA THR A 139 7.60 12.43 0.56
C THR A 139 6.72 11.57 1.45
N SER A 140 5.74 10.88 0.87
CA SER A 140 4.91 9.91 1.57
C SER A 140 5.32 8.45 1.31
N ASP A 141 6.29 8.23 0.42
CA ASP A 141 6.74 6.90 0.01
C ASP A 141 8.06 6.55 0.67
N VAL A 142 8.09 5.41 1.37
CA VAL A 142 9.30 4.89 2.02
C VAL A 142 10.36 4.48 0.99
N ASN A 143 9.95 4.21 -0.25
CA ASN A 143 10.86 3.84 -1.34
C ASN A 143 11.64 5.02 -1.89
N ASP A 144 11.21 6.25 -1.62
CA ASP A 144 11.92 7.48 -2.00
C ASP A 144 13.07 7.79 -1.01
N LEU A 145 13.19 7.01 0.07
CA LEU A 145 14.23 7.20 1.07
C LEU A 145 15.54 6.52 0.67
N SER A 146 16.63 7.28 0.74
CA SER A 146 17.97 6.73 0.77
C SER A 146 18.17 5.77 1.95
N LEU A 147 19.16 4.89 1.87
CA LEU A 147 19.50 3.94 2.94
C LEU A 147 19.78 4.64 4.29
N GLY A 148 20.41 5.82 4.26
CA GLY A 148 20.67 6.63 5.45
C GLY A 148 19.38 7.16 6.09
N GLN A 149 18.44 7.65 5.27
CA GLN A 149 17.13 8.09 5.72
C GLN A 149 16.30 6.93 6.27
N LEU A 150 16.34 5.76 5.62
CA LEU A 150 15.68 4.54 6.09
C LEU A 150 16.19 4.09 7.46
N ARG A 151 17.52 4.08 7.67
CA ARG A 151 18.11 3.80 9.00
C ARG A 151 17.65 4.80 10.05
N GLY A 152 17.60 6.09 9.69
CA GLY A 152 17.09 7.15 10.56
C GLY A 152 15.62 6.95 10.94
N LEU A 153 14.78 6.57 9.97
CA LEU A 153 13.36 6.24 10.18
C LEU A 153 13.19 5.08 11.14
N ILE A 154 13.93 3.99 10.95
CA ILE A 154 13.87 2.80 11.80
C ILE A 154 14.28 3.13 13.24
N GLY A 155 15.37 3.88 13.43
CA GLY A 155 15.80 4.32 14.76
C GLY A 155 14.73 5.17 15.47
N GLN A 156 13.99 5.98 14.73
CA GLN A 156 12.89 6.77 15.28
C GLN A 156 11.68 5.92 15.63
N ILE A 157 11.28 4.99 14.75
CA ILE A 157 10.17 4.06 15.01
C ILE A 157 10.49 3.18 16.22
N ARG A 158 11.72 2.68 16.35
CA ARG A 158 12.20 1.96 17.52
C ARG A 158 12.00 2.72 18.82
N ARG A 159 12.56 3.94 18.91
CA ARG A 159 12.45 4.75 20.13
C ARG A 159 10.99 5.05 20.50
N ARG A 160 10.14 5.29 19.51
CA ARG A 160 8.71 5.56 19.73
C ARG A 160 7.94 4.29 20.11
N ALA A 161 8.28 3.15 19.50
CA ALA A 161 7.73 1.85 19.85
C ALA A 161 8.09 1.48 21.29
N ASP A 162 9.36 1.59 21.67
CA ASP A 162 9.82 1.32 23.04
C ASP A 162 9.13 2.24 24.05
N SER A 163 9.00 3.53 23.74
CA SER A 163 8.29 4.48 24.62
C SER A 163 6.81 4.11 24.78
N LYS A 164 6.13 3.74 23.69
CA LYS A 164 4.72 3.34 23.73
C LYS A 164 4.52 2.01 24.45
N LEU A 165 5.38 1.02 24.19
CA LEU A 165 5.34 -0.29 24.85
C LEU A 165 5.64 -0.17 26.35
N LYS A 166 6.59 0.69 26.74
CA LYS A 166 6.85 1.00 28.16
C LYS A 166 5.65 1.67 28.83
N LYS A 167 4.96 2.58 28.15
CA LYS A 167 3.71 3.18 28.66
C LYS A 167 2.62 2.13 28.82
N ILE A 168 2.39 1.31 27.80
CA ILE A 168 1.40 0.21 27.86
C ILE A 168 1.76 -0.77 28.99
N ALA A 169 3.04 -1.09 29.18
CA ALA A 169 3.49 -1.96 30.27
C ALA A 169 3.33 -1.31 31.65
N ALA A 170 3.55 0.00 31.78
CA ALA A 170 3.30 0.74 33.02
C ALA A 170 1.79 0.85 33.32
N ASP A 171 0.98 1.10 32.30
CA ASP A 171 -0.48 1.19 32.40
C ASP A 171 -1.09 -0.18 32.73
N LYS A 172 -0.55 -1.27 32.17
CA LYS A 172 -0.94 -2.66 32.52
C LYS A 172 -0.37 -3.13 33.85
N GLY A 173 0.79 -2.61 34.27
CA GLY A 173 1.38 -2.87 35.57
C GLY A 173 0.69 -2.13 36.72
N ALA A 174 -0.23 -1.21 36.42
CA ALA A 174 -1.13 -0.60 37.39
C ALA A 174 -2.38 -1.46 37.68
N GLU A 175 -2.64 -2.50 36.87
CA GLU A 175 -3.69 -3.50 37.09
C GLU A 175 -3.09 -4.92 37.10
N GLY A 176 -2.55 -5.32 38.25
CA GLY A 176 -2.18 -6.71 38.53
C GLY A 176 -0.77 -7.11 38.11
N GLY A 177 -0.02 -7.68 39.06
CA GLY A 177 1.37 -8.06 38.91
C GLY A 177 1.67 -8.95 37.69
N LEU A 178 2.86 -8.73 37.12
CA LEU A 178 3.42 -9.48 36.00
C LEU A 178 3.51 -10.99 36.32
N PRO A 179 3.00 -11.90 35.49
CA PRO A 179 3.47 -13.27 35.49
C PRO A 179 4.87 -13.33 34.86
N ASP A 180 5.72 -14.11 35.52
CA ASP A 180 7.15 -14.28 35.29
C ASP A 180 7.50 -14.61 33.83
N ALA A 181 8.57 -13.98 33.32
CA ALA A 181 9.07 -14.14 31.95
C ALA A 181 9.88 -15.46 31.77
N GLY A 182 9.37 -16.57 32.31
CA GLY A 182 10.08 -17.84 32.40
C GLY A 182 9.65 -18.92 31.39
N ASN A 183 8.68 -18.70 30.51
CA ASN A 183 8.17 -19.80 29.70
C ASN A 183 7.68 -19.38 28.30
N ILE A 184 8.61 -19.32 27.34
CA ILE A 184 8.28 -19.42 25.92
C ILE A 184 9.11 -20.60 25.38
N PRO A 185 8.51 -21.75 25.05
CA PRO A 185 9.23 -22.86 24.43
C PRO A 185 9.61 -22.52 22.98
N PHE A 186 10.81 -22.94 22.61
CA PHE A 186 11.45 -22.79 21.30
C PHE A 186 10.69 -23.50 20.16
#